data_AF-A0A2N2FRN3-F1
#
_entry.id   AF-A0A2N2FRN3-F1
#
_cell.length_a   1.000
_cell.length_b   1.000
_cell.length_c   1.000
_cell.angle_alpha   90.00
_cell.angle_beta   90.00
_cell.angle_gamma   90.00
#
_symmetry.space_group_name_H-M   'P 1'
#
loop_
_entity.id
_entity.type
_entity.pdbx_description
1 polymer ?
#
loop_
_entity_poly.entity_id
_entity_poly.type
_entity_poly.pdbx_seq_one_letter_code
_entity_poly.pdbx_strand_id
1 'polypeptide(L)'
;MSQEMIVLISTAAFLGFFHTLLGPDHYLPFIVMGKARQWSMARTTWITVLCGIGHVASSVLLGFIGIAMGIAVNKLVAVESFRGDLAAWALFAFGLVYFVWGMRRAWKNKPHQHIHFHANGNSHVHTHVHTEEHAHIHEMENKKNITPWVLFTIFVLGPCEPLIPIIMYPAARSNYNALILVTLIFSAVTIITMLSLVLIASYGIKFLPLKAMERYNHALAGGTIFLCGTGILFLGL
;
A
#
# COMPACT_ATOMS: atom_id res chain seq x y z
N MET A 1 -19.25 3.69 -31.70
CA MET A 1 -19.48 2.93 -30.44
C MET A 1 -20.95 2.98 -30.10
N SER A 2 -21.54 1.90 -29.57
CA SER A 2 -22.92 1.93 -29.09
C SER A 2 -23.04 2.76 -27.81
N GLN A 3 -24.23 3.29 -27.53
CA GLN A 3 -24.52 4.05 -26.31
C GLN A 3 -24.24 3.20 -25.05
N GLU A 4 -24.60 1.91 -25.08
CA GLU A 4 -24.31 0.94 -24.02
C GLU A 4 -22.80 0.84 -23.73
N MET A 5 -21.97 0.75 -24.78
CA MET A 5 -20.52 0.64 -24.64
C MET A 5 -19.89 1.91 -24.06
N ILE A 6 -20.39 3.09 -24.45
CA ILE A 6 -19.96 4.37 -23.88
C ILE A 6 -20.29 4.44 -22.39
N VAL A 7 -21.50 4.02 -22.00
CA VAL A 7 -21.93 3.99 -20.59
C VAL A 7 -21.04 3.05 -19.79
N LEU A 8 -20.85 1.81 -20.24
CA LEU A 8 -20.02 0.83 -19.53
C LEU A 8 -18.58 1.29 -19.34
N ILE A 9 -17.95 1.84 -20.38
CA ILE A 9 -16.58 2.33 -20.31
C ILE A 9 -16.46 3.53 -19.39
N SER A 10 -17.42 4.47 -19.48
CA SER A 10 -17.43 5.65 -18.61
C SER A 10 -17.64 5.26 -17.15
N THR A 11 -18.54 4.32 -16.88
CA THR A 11 -18.74 3.74 -15.55
C THR A 11 -17.49 3.02 -15.04
N ALA A 12 -16.83 2.23 -15.87
CA ALA A 12 -15.59 1.54 -15.53
C ALA A 12 -14.46 2.52 -15.17
N ALA A 13 -14.28 3.58 -15.97
CA ALA A 13 -13.29 4.62 -15.70
C ALA A 13 -13.65 5.41 -14.43
N PHE A 14 -14.92 5.81 -14.27
CA PHE A 14 -15.41 6.55 -13.10
C PHE A 14 -15.21 5.74 -11.81
N LEU A 15 -15.72 4.52 -11.77
CA LEU A 15 -15.57 3.66 -10.60
C LEU A 15 -14.10 3.34 -10.36
N GLY A 16 -13.33 3.02 -11.42
CA GLY A 16 -11.88 2.82 -11.39
C GLY A 16 -11.12 3.96 -10.70
N PHE A 17 -11.47 5.20 -11.05
CA PHE A 17 -10.86 6.39 -10.47
C PHE A 17 -11.31 6.61 -9.02
N PHE A 18 -12.63 6.64 -8.76
CA PHE A 18 -13.15 7.03 -7.46
C PHE A 18 -12.92 5.99 -6.37
N HIS A 19 -12.99 4.69 -6.65
CA HIS A 19 -12.67 3.68 -5.63
C HIS A 19 -11.21 3.79 -5.20
N THR A 20 -10.29 3.99 -6.14
CA THR A 20 -8.85 4.14 -5.85
C THR A 20 -8.57 5.44 -5.11
N LEU A 21 -9.22 6.54 -5.52
CA LEU A 21 -9.03 7.85 -4.91
C LEU A 21 -9.56 7.89 -3.47
N LEU A 22 -10.71 7.27 -3.23
CA LEU A 22 -11.38 7.28 -1.94
C LEU A 22 -10.90 6.17 -1.00
N GLY A 23 -10.27 5.10 -1.53
CA GLY A 23 -9.66 4.01 -0.76
C GLY A 23 -8.25 4.36 -0.28
N PRO A 24 -8.07 4.86 0.96
CA PRO A 24 -6.74 5.27 1.45
C PRO A 24 -5.74 4.11 1.52
N ASP A 25 -6.23 2.89 1.64
CA ASP A 25 -5.46 1.65 1.64
C ASP A 25 -4.75 1.37 0.32
N HIS A 26 -5.21 1.95 -0.80
CA HIS A 26 -4.62 1.74 -2.13
C HIS A 26 -3.30 2.51 -2.32
N TYR A 27 -3.08 3.62 -1.61
CA TYR A 27 -1.91 4.48 -1.82
C TYR A 27 -1.13 4.81 -0.54
N LEU A 28 -1.79 4.96 0.61
CA LEU A 28 -1.12 5.35 1.86
C LEU A 28 -0.02 4.37 2.29
N PRO A 29 -0.22 3.04 2.25
CA PRO A 29 0.83 2.09 2.67
C PRO A 29 2.14 2.30 1.90
N PHE A 30 2.10 2.58 0.60
CA PHE A 30 3.31 2.81 -0.20
C PHE A 30 4.00 4.12 0.16
N ILE A 31 3.24 5.19 0.35
CA ILE A 31 3.78 6.51 0.69
C ILE A 31 4.48 6.47 2.05
N VAL A 32 3.80 5.96 3.08
CA VAL A 32 4.32 5.98 4.44
C VAL A 32 5.46 4.99 4.63
N MET A 33 5.39 3.81 3.98
CA MET A 33 6.50 2.85 4.02
C MET A 33 7.68 3.30 3.19
N GLY A 34 7.44 3.93 2.04
CA GLY A 34 8.48 4.55 1.23
C GLY A 34 9.24 5.61 2.02
N LYS A 35 8.54 6.48 2.75
CA LYS A 35 9.17 7.48 3.62
C LYS A 35 9.89 6.84 4.80
N ALA A 36 9.25 5.94 5.54
CA ALA A 36 9.84 5.32 6.74
C ALA A 36 11.07 4.46 6.43
N ARG A 37 11.08 3.77 5.28
CA ARG A 37 12.19 2.92 4.83
C ARG A 37 13.13 3.61 3.84
N GLN A 38 12.94 4.91 3.59
CA GLN A 38 13.75 5.71 2.66
C GLN A 38 13.89 5.06 1.27
N TRP A 39 12.77 4.59 0.71
CA TRP A 39 12.77 4.04 -0.65
C TRP A 39 13.05 5.14 -1.67
N SER A 40 13.86 4.82 -2.69
CA SER A 40 14.00 5.67 -3.85
C SER A 40 12.68 5.76 -4.61
N MET A 41 12.47 6.84 -5.35
CA MET A 41 11.23 7.01 -6.15
C MET A 41 11.03 5.84 -7.11
N ALA A 42 12.10 5.39 -7.78
CA ALA A 42 12.04 4.23 -8.67
C ALA A 42 11.57 2.96 -7.95
N ARG A 43 12.05 2.70 -6.73
CA ARG A 43 11.62 1.56 -5.93
C ARG A 43 10.15 1.67 -5.53
N THR A 44 9.72 2.84 -5.08
CA THR A 44 8.31 3.09 -4.74
C THR A 44 7.40 2.89 -5.94
N THR A 45 7.78 3.41 -7.13
CA THR A 45 7.05 3.21 -8.38
C THR A 45 6.90 1.73 -8.71
N TRP A 46 8.00 0.98 -8.74
CA TRP A 46 7.95 -0.44 -9.12
C TRP A 46 7.13 -1.28 -8.15
N ILE A 47 7.27 -1.06 -6.84
CA ILE A 47 6.46 -1.77 -5.83
C ILE A 47 4.98 -1.43 -6.01
N THR A 48 4.65 -0.15 -6.19
CA THR A 48 3.27 0.32 -6.37
C THR A 48 2.65 -0.30 -7.62
N VAL A 49 3.35 -0.27 -8.75
CA VAL A 49 2.87 -0.87 -10.01
C VAL A 49 2.67 -2.38 -9.88
N LEU A 50 3.63 -3.10 -9.29
CA LEU A 50 3.50 -4.55 -9.10
C LEU A 50 2.33 -4.91 -8.19
N CYS A 51 2.13 -4.17 -7.09
CA CYS A 51 0.99 -4.39 -6.20
C CYS A 51 -0.33 -4.03 -6.90
N GLY A 52 -0.38 -2.96 -7.69
CA GLY A 52 -1.57 -2.57 -8.45
C GLY A 52 -1.96 -3.58 -9.50
N ILE A 53 -0.98 -4.12 -10.25
CA ILE A 53 -1.21 -5.22 -11.19
C ILE A 53 -1.73 -6.44 -10.44
N GLY A 54 -1.09 -6.85 -9.33
CA GLY A 54 -1.53 -8.00 -8.54
C GLY A 54 -2.95 -7.83 -7.99
N HIS A 55 -3.26 -6.67 -7.44
CA HIS A 55 -4.57 -6.30 -6.90
C HIS A 55 -5.67 -6.41 -7.97
N VAL A 56 -5.50 -5.77 -9.12
CA VAL A 56 -6.51 -5.83 -10.17
C VAL A 56 -6.57 -7.23 -10.82
N ALA A 57 -5.41 -7.82 -11.13
CA ALA A 57 -5.34 -9.12 -11.79
C ALA A 57 -5.98 -10.25 -10.97
N SER A 58 -5.85 -10.22 -9.64
CA SER A 58 -6.48 -11.20 -8.75
C SER A 58 -8.02 -11.20 -8.87
N SER A 59 -8.62 -10.00 -8.89
CA SER A 59 -10.07 -9.81 -9.01
C SER A 59 -10.57 -10.04 -10.44
N VAL A 60 -9.78 -9.66 -11.44
CA VAL A 60 -10.02 -10.02 -12.85
C VAL A 60 -10.06 -11.54 -12.97
N LEU A 61 -9.03 -12.25 -12.50
CA LEU A 61 -8.95 -13.70 -12.61
C LEU A 61 -10.16 -14.38 -11.94
N LEU A 62 -10.54 -13.92 -10.75
CA LEU A 62 -11.72 -14.42 -10.04
C LEU A 62 -13.01 -14.18 -10.84
N GLY A 63 -13.17 -12.99 -11.41
CA GLY A 63 -14.31 -12.65 -12.25
C GLY A 63 -14.41 -13.50 -13.52
N PHE A 64 -13.29 -13.71 -14.22
CA PHE A 64 -13.24 -14.55 -15.43
C PHE A 64 -13.51 -16.03 -15.11
N ILE A 65 -12.97 -16.57 -14.01
CA ILE A 65 -13.31 -17.92 -13.54
C ILE A 65 -14.80 -18.01 -13.24
N GLY A 66 -15.35 -17.00 -12.56
CA GLY A 66 -16.77 -16.90 -12.26
C GLY A 66 -17.65 -16.92 -13.50
N ILE A 67 -17.31 -16.14 -14.52
CA ILE A 67 -17.99 -16.12 -15.82
C ILE A 67 -17.90 -17.49 -16.50
N ALA A 68 -16.71 -18.08 -16.57
CA ALA A 68 -16.49 -19.37 -17.23
C ALA A 68 -17.27 -20.53 -16.57
N MET A 69 -17.42 -20.49 -15.25
CA MET A 69 -18.16 -21.48 -14.47
C MET A 69 -19.66 -21.15 -14.31
N GLY A 70 -20.14 -20.03 -14.86
CA GLY A 70 -21.54 -19.59 -14.72
C GLY A 70 -21.93 -19.28 -13.27
N ILE A 71 -20.97 -18.83 -12.44
CA ILE A 71 -21.20 -18.54 -11.02
C ILE A 71 -21.99 -17.23 -10.90
N ALA A 72 -23.03 -17.27 -10.06
CA ALA A 72 -23.82 -16.09 -9.76
C ALA A 72 -22.98 -14.99 -9.09
N VAL A 73 -23.24 -13.73 -9.47
CA VAL A 73 -22.51 -12.54 -9.00
C VAL A 73 -22.42 -12.48 -7.48
N ASN A 74 -23.51 -12.79 -6.77
CA ASN A 74 -23.55 -12.75 -5.32
C ASN A 74 -22.52 -13.66 -4.64
N LYS A 75 -22.23 -14.83 -5.23
CA LYS A 75 -21.20 -15.74 -4.72
C LYS A 75 -19.81 -15.20 -4.96
N LEU A 76 -19.56 -14.59 -6.12
CA LEU A 76 -18.26 -13.97 -6.41
C LEU A 76 -18.00 -12.76 -5.52
N VAL A 77 -19.02 -11.93 -5.31
CA VAL A 77 -18.96 -10.79 -4.37
C VAL A 77 -18.68 -11.28 -2.95
N ALA A 78 -19.30 -12.38 -2.50
CA ALA A 78 -18.99 -12.94 -1.18
C ALA A 78 -17.52 -13.39 -1.04
N VAL A 79 -16.91 -13.92 -2.11
CA VAL A 79 -15.48 -14.28 -2.10
C VAL A 79 -14.59 -13.03 -2.11
N GLU A 80 -14.95 -12.00 -2.87
CA GLU A 80 -14.27 -10.69 -2.81
C GLU A 80 -14.36 -10.07 -1.40
N SER A 81 -15.55 -10.04 -0.79
CA SER A 81 -15.71 -9.50 0.57
C SER A 81 -14.87 -10.27 1.60
N PHE A 82 -14.84 -11.61 1.52
CA PHE A 82 -13.97 -12.41 2.40
C PHE A 82 -12.47 -12.09 2.19
N ARG A 83 -12.05 -11.93 0.94
CA ARG A 83 -10.70 -11.47 0.58
C ARG A 83 -10.40 -10.08 1.15
N GLY A 84 -11.39 -9.17 1.11
CA GLY A 84 -11.41 -7.86 1.76
C GLY A 84 -11.16 -7.93 3.25
N ASP A 85 -11.93 -8.74 3.96
CA ASP A 85 -11.77 -8.91 5.40
C ASP A 85 -10.36 -9.38 5.74
N LEU A 86 -9.82 -10.35 4.98
CA LEU A 86 -8.44 -10.81 5.18
C LEU A 86 -7.41 -9.70 4.97
N ALA A 87 -7.55 -8.92 3.90
CA ALA A 87 -6.64 -7.80 3.61
C ALA A 87 -6.74 -6.70 4.69
N ALA A 88 -7.95 -6.39 5.14
CA ALA A 88 -8.21 -5.38 6.18
C ALA A 88 -7.62 -5.81 7.54
N TRP A 89 -7.83 -7.06 7.95
CA TRP A 89 -7.19 -7.62 9.15
C TRP A 89 -5.67 -7.65 9.04
N ALA A 90 -5.14 -7.99 7.87
CA ALA A 90 -3.69 -7.98 7.62
C ALA A 90 -3.11 -6.56 7.73
N LEU A 91 -3.78 -5.54 7.17
CA LEU A 91 -3.40 -4.12 7.32
C LEU A 91 -3.46 -3.68 8.78
N PHE A 92 -4.54 -4.00 9.47
CA PHE A 92 -4.73 -3.69 10.89
C PHE A 92 -3.59 -4.27 11.74
N ALA A 93 -3.35 -5.58 11.62
CA ALA A 93 -2.32 -6.28 12.39
C ALA A 93 -0.91 -5.78 12.04
N PHE A 94 -0.60 -5.66 10.74
CA PHE A 94 0.69 -5.16 10.28
C PHE A 94 0.95 -3.74 10.77
N GLY A 95 -0.03 -2.85 10.62
CA GLY A 95 0.03 -1.47 11.08
C GLY A 95 0.29 -1.38 12.59
N LEU A 96 -0.46 -2.13 13.39
CA LEU A 96 -0.31 -2.14 14.85
C LEU A 96 1.08 -2.63 15.29
N VAL A 97 1.52 -3.77 14.74
CA VAL A 97 2.84 -4.34 15.06
C VAL A 97 3.95 -3.37 14.65
N TYR A 98 3.85 -2.78 13.47
CA TYR A 98 4.85 -1.83 12.97
C TYR A 98 4.83 -0.51 13.75
N PHE A 99 3.66 -0.05 14.20
CA PHE A 99 3.50 1.13 15.07
C PHE A 99 4.19 0.91 16.42
N VAL A 100 3.88 -0.20 17.10
CA VAL A 100 4.46 -0.53 18.41
C VAL A 100 5.98 -0.70 18.30
N TRP A 101 6.45 -1.39 17.26
CA TRP A 101 7.88 -1.52 16.98
C TRP A 101 8.53 -0.16 16.70
N GLY A 102 7.89 0.69 15.89
CA GLY A 102 8.34 2.04 15.56
C GLY A 102 8.44 2.95 16.79
N MET A 103 7.46 2.89 17.71
CA MET A 103 7.51 3.61 18.98
C MET A 103 8.66 3.14 19.87
N ARG A 104 8.83 1.81 20.03
CA ARG A 104 9.94 1.24 20.80
C ARG A 104 11.30 1.69 20.25
N ARG A 105 11.46 1.69 18.93
CA ARG A 105 12.68 2.18 18.26
C ARG A 105 12.90 3.66 18.51
N ALA A 106 11.86 4.48 18.40
CA ALA A 106 11.94 5.92 18.65
C ALA A 106 12.31 6.24 20.11
N TRP A 107 11.83 5.44 21.07
CA TRP A 107 12.16 5.61 22.50
C TRP A 107 13.58 5.18 22.85
N LYS A 108 14.11 4.11 22.23
CA LYS A 108 15.50 3.66 22.44
C LYS A 108 16.52 4.59 21.77
N ASN A 109 16.21 5.15 20.60
CA ASN A 109 17.09 6.05 19.86
C ASN A 109 16.99 7.51 20.34
N LYS A 110 17.01 7.75 21.65
CA LYS A 110 17.12 9.13 22.17
C LYS A 110 18.57 9.61 21.97
N PRO A 111 18.80 10.75 21.29
CA PRO A 111 20.12 11.34 21.23
C PRO A 111 20.51 11.82 22.62
N HIS A 112 21.72 11.48 23.06
CA HIS A 112 22.33 12.00 24.28
C HIS A 112 23.70 12.60 23.97
N GLN A 113 24.11 13.54 24.81
CA GLN A 113 25.39 14.24 24.72
C GLN A 113 26.30 13.77 25.84
N HIS A 114 27.56 13.50 25.51
CA HIS A 114 28.62 13.33 26.50
C HIS A 114 29.89 14.03 26.03
N ILE A 115 30.72 14.40 27.00
CA ILE A 115 31.99 15.06 26.80
C ILE A 115 33.06 13.97 26.71
N HIS A 116 33.81 13.93 25.62
CA HIS A 116 35.01 13.11 25.53
C HIS A 116 36.24 13.93 25.91
N PHE A 117 37.10 13.34 26.75
CA PHE A 117 38.43 13.84 27.02
C PHE A 117 39.43 13.02 26.22
N HIS A 118 40.14 13.65 25.30
CA HIS A 118 41.26 12.99 24.63
C HIS A 118 42.50 12.97 25.52
N ALA A 119 43.38 11.99 25.30
CA ALA A 119 44.70 11.92 25.92
C ALA A 119 45.55 13.19 25.71
N ASN A 120 45.18 14.03 24.74
CA ASN A 120 45.81 15.30 24.40
C ASN A 120 45.22 16.51 25.17
N GLY A 121 44.32 16.31 26.14
CA GLY A 121 43.76 17.36 27.00
C GLY A 121 42.61 18.19 26.39
N ASN A 122 42.26 17.99 25.11
CA ASN A 122 41.13 18.66 24.48
C ASN A 122 39.82 17.91 24.74
N SER A 123 38.78 18.66 25.15
CA SER A 123 37.42 18.15 25.30
C SER A 123 36.53 18.65 24.16
N HIS A 124 35.77 17.75 23.53
CA HIS A 124 34.68 18.15 22.65
C HIS A 124 33.37 17.44 23.02
N VAL A 125 32.25 18.07 22.65
CA VAL A 125 30.91 17.53 22.81
C VAL A 125 30.49 16.91 21.50
N HIS A 126 30.22 15.60 21.50
CA HIS A 126 29.52 14.96 20.40
C HIS A 126 28.09 14.62 20.82
N THR A 127 27.16 14.76 19.87
CA THR A 127 25.79 14.25 20.03
C THR A 127 25.73 12.91 19.31
N HIS A 128 25.54 11.81 20.06
CA HIS A 128 25.45 10.47 19.50
C HIS A 128 24.09 9.83 19.83
N VAL A 129 23.71 8.85 19.01
CA VAL A 129 22.59 7.94 19.27
C VAL A 129 23.24 6.55 19.39
N HIS A 130 23.33 5.99 20.60
CA HIS A 130 23.89 4.65 20.78
C HIS A 130 22.86 3.63 20.32
N THR A 131 23.06 3.06 19.13
CA THR A 131 22.42 1.80 18.77
C THR A 131 23.35 0.60 18.88
N GLU A 132 24.66 0.82 18.97
CA GLU A 132 25.64 -0.27 19.04
C GLU A 132 26.70 0.07 20.09
N GLU A 133 26.79 -0.78 21.11
CA GLU A 133 27.99 -0.91 21.93
C GLU A 133 29.18 -1.17 21.01
N HIS A 134 30.32 -0.57 21.33
CA HIS A 134 31.53 -0.71 20.56
C HIS A 134 32.00 -2.16 20.48
N ALA A 135 31.66 -2.85 19.40
CA ALA A 135 32.33 -4.05 18.92
C ALA A 135 32.07 -4.16 17.41
N HIS A 136 33.00 -3.66 16.60
CA HIS A 136 32.98 -3.90 15.17
C HIS A 136 33.22 -5.39 14.92
N ILE A 137 32.13 -6.11 14.68
CA ILE A 137 32.14 -7.41 14.01
C ILE A 137 31.39 -7.15 12.70
N HIS A 138 32.13 -7.15 11.60
CA HIS A 138 31.52 -7.24 10.28
C HIS A 138 30.72 -8.54 10.18
N GLU A 139 29.62 -8.47 9.42
CA GLU A 139 28.67 -9.55 9.11
C GLU A 139 27.54 -9.71 10.14
N MET A 140 26.33 -9.34 9.73
CA MET A 140 25.28 -10.33 9.43
C MET A 140 24.24 -9.74 8.48
N GLU A 141 24.18 -10.41 7.33
CA GLU A 141 23.02 -10.64 6.47
C GLU A 141 22.24 -9.43 5.94
N ASN A 142 22.20 -9.43 4.61
CA ASN A 142 21.10 -9.03 3.75
C ASN A 142 19.73 -9.48 4.33
N LYS A 143 19.26 -8.86 5.42
CA LYS A 143 17.92 -9.08 5.98
C LYS A 143 16.95 -8.66 4.90
N LYS A 144 16.44 -9.65 4.17
CA LYS A 144 15.49 -9.45 3.07
C LYS A 144 14.41 -8.50 3.58
N ASN A 145 14.30 -7.34 2.95
CA ASN A 145 13.24 -6.39 3.28
C ASN A 145 11.91 -7.05 2.88
N ILE A 146 11.25 -7.71 3.83
CA ILE A 146 9.99 -8.43 3.61
C ILE A 146 8.80 -7.49 3.41
N THR A 147 8.97 -6.20 3.73
CA THR A 147 7.88 -5.20 3.65
C THR A 147 7.18 -5.18 2.29
N PRO A 148 7.89 -5.11 1.13
CA PRO A 148 7.22 -5.10 -0.16
C PRO A 148 6.45 -6.38 -0.44
N TRP A 149 6.92 -7.53 0.06
CA TRP A 149 6.21 -8.80 -0.06
C TRP A 149 4.94 -8.83 0.78
N VAL A 150 4.99 -8.32 2.02
CA VAL A 150 3.81 -8.17 2.87
C VAL A 150 2.77 -7.26 2.20
N LEU A 151 3.19 -6.09 1.71
CA LEU A 151 2.29 -5.18 1.00
C LEU A 151 1.71 -5.84 -0.26
N PHE A 152 2.54 -6.53 -1.05
CA PHE A 152 2.07 -7.24 -2.24
C PHE A 152 1.01 -8.29 -1.89
N THR A 153 1.24 -9.12 -0.86
CA THR A 153 0.26 -10.11 -0.40
C THR A 153 -1.04 -9.46 0.06
N ILE A 154 -0.97 -8.38 0.83
CA ILE A 154 -2.16 -7.64 1.27
C ILE A 154 -2.95 -7.14 0.06
N PHE A 155 -2.29 -6.55 -0.94
CA PHE A 155 -2.95 -5.98 -2.11
C PHE A 155 -3.55 -7.03 -3.05
N VAL A 156 -2.88 -8.17 -3.21
CA VAL A 156 -3.41 -9.31 -3.97
C VAL A 156 -4.65 -9.91 -3.28
N LEU A 157 -4.66 -9.91 -1.94
CA LEU A 157 -5.85 -10.26 -1.18
C LEU A 157 -6.89 -9.13 -1.17
N GLY A 158 -6.49 -7.88 -1.37
CA GLY A 158 -7.39 -6.74 -1.43
C GLY A 158 -8.39 -6.90 -2.59
N PRO A 159 -9.70 -6.75 -2.33
CA PRO A 159 -10.73 -6.94 -3.32
C PRO A 159 -10.87 -5.71 -4.18
N CYS A 160 -11.15 -5.93 -5.47
CA CYS A 160 -11.52 -4.86 -6.36
C CYS A 160 -13.03 -4.90 -6.60
N GLU A 161 -13.79 -4.66 -5.53
CA GLU A 161 -15.24 -4.90 -5.43
C GLU A 161 -16.06 -4.31 -6.59
N PRO A 162 -15.79 -3.10 -7.10
CA PRO A 162 -16.55 -2.54 -8.21
C PRO A 162 -16.39 -3.33 -9.52
N LEU A 163 -15.30 -4.08 -9.68
CA LEU A 163 -14.95 -4.71 -10.96
C LEU A 163 -15.93 -5.82 -11.35
N ILE A 164 -16.24 -6.75 -10.43
CA ILE A 164 -17.03 -7.96 -10.74
C ILE A 164 -18.42 -7.62 -11.30
N PRO A 165 -19.22 -6.74 -10.68
CA PRO A 165 -20.53 -6.38 -11.22
C PRO A 165 -20.44 -5.77 -12.63
N ILE A 166 -19.43 -4.93 -12.89
CA ILE A 166 -19.28 -4.22 -14.17
C ILE A 166 -18.87 -5.19 -15.29
N ILE A 167 -17.99 -6.16 -15.02
CA ILE A 167 -17.57 -7.15 -16.04
C ILE A 167 -18.61 -8.25 -16.24
N MET A 168 -19.46 -8.55 -15.25
CA MET A 168 -20.50 -9.56 -15.41
C MET A 168 -21.60 -9.11 -16.39
N TYR A 169 -21.96 -7.83 -16.39
CA TYR A 169 -22.99 -7.31 -17.30
C TYR A 169 -22.68 -7.60 -18.80
N PRO A 170 -21.53 -7.20 -19.38
CA PRO A 170 -21.21 -7.51 -20.77
C PRO A 170 -21.01 -9.02 -21.00
N ALA A 171 -20.55 -9.78 -19.99
CA ALA A 171 -20.44 -11.24 -20.07
C ALA A 171 -21.82 -11.91 -20.24
N ALA A 172 -22.83 -11.48 -19.46
CA ALA A 172 -24.20 -11.99 -19.56
C ALA A 172 -24.88 -11.67 -20.91
N ARG A 173 -24.41 -10.61 -21.60
CA ARG A 173 -24.85 -10.23 -22.95
C ARG A 173 -24.02 -10.85 -24.06
N SER A 174 -23.10 -11.78 -23.73
CA SER A 174 -22.15 -12.39 -24.67
C SER A 174 -21.32 -11.37 -25.47
N ASN A 175 -21.11 -10.17 -24.91
CA ASN A 175 -20.36 -9.09 -25.55
C ASN A 175 -18.90 -9.10 -25.08
N TYR A 176 -18.10 -9.99 -25.66
CA TYR A 176 -16.69 -10.16 -25.30
C TYR A 176 -15.84 -8.92 -25.55
N ASN A 177 -16.17 -8.12 -26.57
CA ASN A 177 -15.47 -6.88 -26.86
C ASN A 177 -15.66 -5.85 -25.73
N ALA A 178 -16.90 -5.69 -25.25
CA ALA A 178 -17.18 -4.82 -24.11
C ALA A 178 -16.52 -5.35 -22.82
N LEU A 179 -16.57 -6.67 -22.58
CA LEU A 179 -15.93 -7.30 -21.43
C LEU A 179 -14.43 -6.98 -21.33
N ILE A 180 -13.69 -7.21 -22.42
CA ILE A 180 -12.24 -6.97 -22.46
C ILE A 180 -11.95 -5.48 -22.29
N LEU A 181 -12.65 -4.61 -23.01
CA LEU A 181 -12.37 -3.18 -22.98
C LEU A 181 -12.69 -2.54 -21.63
N VAL A 182 -13.82 -2.90 -21.01
CA VAL A 182 -14.18 -2.48 -19.65
C VAL A 182 -13.11 -2.90 -18.66
N THR A 183 -12.67 -4.16 -18.72
CA THR A 183 -11.63 -4.71 -17.84
C THR A 183 -10.33 -3.93 -17.97
N LEU A 184 -9.88 -3.69 -19.21
CA LEU A 184 -8.63 -2.97 -19.48
C LEU A 184 -8.69 -1.51 -19.02
N ILE A 185 -9.81 -0.81 -19.29
CA ILE A 185 -9.97 0.58 -18.91
C ILE A 185 -10.03 0.72 -17.39
N PHE A 186 -10.82 -0.11 -16.72
CA PHE A 186 -10.87 -0.13 -15.26
C PHE A 186 -9.47 -0.36 -14.69
N SER A 187 -8.74 -1.37 -15.19
CA SER A 187 -7.39 -1.71 -14.73
C SER A 187 -6.39 -0.58 -14.92
N ALA A 188 -6.38 0.02 -16.12
CA ALA A 188 -5.47 1.11 -16.45
C ALA A 188 -5.75 2.33 -15.57
N VAL A 189 -7.02 2.73 -15.42
CA VAL A 189 -7.40 3.89 -14.60
C VAL A 189 -7.05 3.66 -13.13
N THR A 190 -7.30 2.46 -12.59
CA THR A 190 -6.95 2.08 -11.22
C THR A 190 -5.44 2.24 -10.98
N ILE A 191 -4.62 1.60 -11.82
CA ILE A 191 -3.16 1.60 -11.67
C ILE A 191 -2.58 3.02 -11.84
N ILE A 192 -3.07 3.77 -12.84
CA ILE A 192 -2.62 5.14 -13.09
C ILE A 192 -3.00 6.06 -11.92
N THR A 193 -4.24 5.97 -11.42
CA THR A 193 -4.71 6.76 -10.27
C THR A 193 -3.87 6.46 -9.04
N MET A 194 -3.69 5.18 -8.72
CA MET A 194 -2.91 4.74 -7.56
C MET A 194 -1.46 5.23 -7.65
N LEU A 195 -0.80 5.04 -8.80
CA LEU A 195 0.57 5.49 -9.00
C LEU A 195 0.68 7.03 -8.91
N SER A 196 -0.25 7.75 -9.51
CA SER A 196 -0.26 9.23 -9.50
C SER A 196 -0.36 9.76 -8.07
N LEU A 197 -1.29 9.21 -7.27
CA LEU A 197 -1.46 9.58 -5.87
C LEU A 197 -0.19 9.30 -5.05
N VAL A 198 0.40 8.11 -5.22
CA VAL A 198 1.64 7.75 -4.53
C VAL A 198 2.78 8.68 -4.89
N LEU A 199 2.97 9.00 -6.18
CA LEU A 199 4.07 9.86 -6.63
C LEU A 199 3.89 11.31 -6.17
N ILE A 200 2.69 11.89 -6.36
CA ILE A 200 2.38 13.26 -5.97
C ILE A 200 2.56 13.42 -4.46
N ALA A 201 2.00 12.52 -3.65
CA ALA A 201 2.12 12.59 -2.20
C ALA A 201 3.55 12.34 -1.72
N SER A 202 4.24 11.34 -2.28
CA SER A 202 5.64 11.04 -1.90
C SER A 202 6.59 12.19 -2.27
N TYR A 203 6.35 12.88 -3.37
CA TYR A 203 7.10 14.08 -3.76
C TYR A 203 6.76 15.27 -2.85
N GLY A 204 5.47 15.52 -2.59
CA GLY A 204 5.00 16.59 -1.72
C GLY A 204 5.56 16.52 -0.29
N ILE A 205 5.63 15.32 0.29
CA ILE A 205 6.18 15.10 1.64
C ILE A 205 7.66 15.50 1.75
N LYS A 206 8.43 15.52 0.64
CA LYS A 206 9.84 15.94 0.68
C LYS A 206 10.02 17.43 0.99
N PHE A 207 9.02 18.26 0.69
CA PHE A 207 9.07 19.70 0.96
C PHE A 207 8.69 20.07 2.39
N LEU A 208 8.15 19.13 3.16
CA LEU A 208 7.80 19.36 4.56
C LEU A 208 9.04 19.27 5.45
N PRO A 209 9.36 20.29 6.27
CA PRO A 209 10.51 20.30 7.16
C PRO A 209 10.30 19.41 8.39
N LEU A 210 10.28 18.09 8.19
CA LEU A 210 9.92 17.09 9.21
C LEU A 210 11.10 16.59 10.06
N LYS A 211 12.19 17.38 10.20
CA LYS A 211 13.43 16.95 10.89
C LYS A 211 13.19 16.38 12.30
N ALA A 212 12.27 16.98 13.07
CA ALA A 212 11.95 16.51 14.42
C ALA A 212 11.11 15.20 14.43
N MET A 213 10.35 14.95 13.37
CA MET A 213 9.48 13.78 13.23
C MET A 213 10.18 12.59 12.58
N GLU A 214 11.40 12.77 12.04
CA GLU A 214 12.16 11.69 11.40
C GLU A 214 12.38 10.48 12.32
N ARG A 215 12.59 10.74 13.62
CA ARG A 215 12.69 9.69 14.65
C ARG A 215 11.43 8.81 14.72
N TYR A 216 10.27 9.39 14.46
CA TYR A 216 8.97 8.73 14.56
C TYR A 216 8.44 8.21 13.22
N ASN A 217 9.19 8.35 12.10
CA ASN A 217 8.71 7.95 10.77
C ASN A 217 8.17 6.50 10.73
N HIS A 218 8.84 5.56 11.40
CA HIS A 218 8.36 4.18 11.48
C HIS A 218 7.08 4.04 12.29
N ALA A 219 6.95 4.76 13.40
CA ALA A 219 5.73 4.78 14.19
C ALA A 219 4.60 5.39 13.35
N LEU A 220 4.78 6.59 12.79
CA LEU A 220 3.79 7.26 11.96
C LEU A 220 3.32 6.38 10.80
N ALA A 221 4.24 5.71 10.11
CA ALA A 221 3.88 4.79 9.05
C ALA A 221 3.00 3.61 9.53
N GLY A 222 3.37 2.99 10.65
CA GLY A 222 2.56 1.93 11.24
C GLY A 222 1.19 2.43 11.70
N GLY A 223 1.15 3.61 12.32
CA GLY A 223 -0.07 4.26 12.78
C GLY A 223 -1.02 4.59 11.64
N THR A 224 -0.52 5.14 10.52
CA THR A 224 -1.34 5.40 9.34
C THR A 224 -1.93 4.11 8.79
N ILE A 225 -1.14 3.04 8.64
CA ILE A 225 -1.63 1.76 8.11
C ILE A 225 -2.63 1.11 9.07
N PHE A 226 -2.38 1.18 10.38
CA PHE A 226 -3.29 0.72 11.41
C PHE A 226 -4.65 1.44 11.34
N LEU A 227 -4.63 2.76 11.18
CA LEU A 227 -5.84 3.56 11.03
C LEU A 227 -6.59 3.24 9.73
N CYS A 228 -5.89 2.98 8.62
CA CYS A 228 -6.52 2.47 7.39
C CYS A 228 -7.25 1.15 7.65
N GLY A 229 -6.57 0.15 8.24
CA GLY A 229 -7.19 -1.14 8.54
C GLY A 229 -8.36 -1.01 9.52
N THR A 230 -8.26 -0.12 10.51
CA THR A 230 -9.35 0.18 11.44
C THR A 230 -10.54 0.83 10.72
N GLY A 231 -10.29 1.76 9.80
CA GLY A 231 -11.33 2.39 8.99
C GLY A 231 -12.11 1.37 8.17
N ILE A 232 -11.42 0.46 7.50
CA ILE A 232 -12.06 -0.60 6.70
C ILE A 232 -12.89 -1.52 7.60
N LEU A 233 -12.30 -2.06 8.68
CA LEU A 233 -12.95 -3.06 9.53
C LEU A 233 -14.16 -2.53 10.32
N PHE A 234 -14.10 -1.29 10.80
CA PHE A 234 -15.08 -0.76 11.76
C PHE A 234 -15.96 0.36 11.21
N LEU A 235 -15.54 1.05 10.14
CA LEU A 235 -16.31 2.13 9.52
C LEU A 235 -16.90 1.74 8.16
N GLY A 236 -16.54 0.56 7.62
CA GLY A 236 -17.01 0.10 6.30
C GLY A 236 -16.54 0.99 5.15
N LEU A 237 -15.35 1.58 5.31
CA LEU A 237 -14.67 2.38 4.27
C LEU A 237 -13.97 1.49 3.25
#